data_AF-A0A381V7Y4-F1
#
_entry.id   AF-A0A381V7Y4-F1
#
_cell.length_a   1.000
_cell.length_b   1.000
_cell.length_c   1.000
_cell.angle_alpha   90.00
_cell.angle_beta   90.00
_cell.angle_gamma   90.00
#
_symmetry.space_group_name_H-M   'P 1'
#
loop_
_entity.id
_entity.type
_entity.pdbx_description
1 polymer ?
#
loop_
_entity_poly.entity_id
_entity_poly.type
_entity_poly.pdbx_seq_one_letter_code
_entity_poly.pdbx_strand_id
1 'polypeptide(L)'
;MAEIEYSGIKIGGSKLLLIVPLLATIIGGLWGGFELYSRYLSMEKKIDAYIAPDLSGFDKRLELIKTEMDAIRSEVNLVADVAKELKNDLRGDVRRIEKIVEDTEQRVKNDSREFQTDLETAIDGIEKDMKELEEKIELQINKALNNPLNKVMTK
;
A
#
# COMPACT_ATOMS: atom_id res chain seq x y z
N MET A 1 -23.72 -59.38 -79.61
CA MET A 1 -23.41 -59.17 -78.17
C MET A 1 -21.90 -59.21 -78.06
N ALA A 2 -21.27 -58.20 -77.47
CA ALA A 2 -19.81 -58.11 -77.44
C ALA A 2 -19.24 -59.15 -76.46
N GLU A 3 -18.50 -60.13 -76.99
CA GLU A 3 -17.75 -61.13 -76.23
C GLU A 3 -16.28 -60.73 -76.27
N ILE A 4 -15.61 -60.75 -75.13
CA ILE A 4 -14.16 -60.52 -75.04
C ILE A 4 -13.54 -61.82 -74.52
N GLU A 5 -12.62 -62.38 -75.30
CA GLU A 5 -11.90 -63.61 -74.97
C GLU A 5 -10.49 -63.25 -74.53
N TYR A 6 -10.14 -63.61 -73.29
CA TYR A 6 -8.77 -63.51 -72.79
C TYR A 6 -8.43 -64.81 -72.06
N SER A 7 -7.38 -65.49 -72.55
CA SER A 7 -6.82 -66.72 -71.96
C SER A 7 -7.82 -67.89 -71.81
N GLY A 8 -8.62 -68.18 -72.84
CA GLY A 8 -9.49 -69.37 -72.91
C GLY A 8 -10.77 -69.33 -72.06
N ILE A 9 -11.04 -68.23 -71.35
CA ILE A 9 -12.27 -68.03 -70.58
C ILE A 9 -13.21 -67.13 -71.39
N LYS A 10 -14.37 -67.69 -71.80
CA LYS A 10 -15.43 -66.92 -72.47
C LYS A 10 -16.27 -66.18 -71.42
N ILE A 11 -16.05 -64.88 -71.31
CA ILE A 11 -16.78 -64.01 -70.37
C ILE A 11 -17.87 -63.27 -71.15
N GLY A 12 -19.11 -63.73 -71.04
CA GLY A 12 -20.26 -63.01 -71.57
C GLY A 12 -20.50 -61.70 -70.80
N GLY A 13 -21.15 -60.70 -71.44
CA GLY A 13 -21.37 -59.37 -70.85
C GLY A 13 -22.01 -59.36 -69.46
N SER A 14 -22.84 -60.36 -69.11
CA SER A 14 -23.44 -60.52 -67.78
C SER A 14 -22.44 -60.93 -66.68
N LYS A 15 -21.36 -61.66 -67.04
CA LYS A 15 -20.30 -62.04 -66.09
C LYS A 15 -19.33 -60.88 -65.84
N LEU A 16 -19.08 -60.03 -66.84
CA LEU A 16 -18.29 -58.81 -66.68
C LEU A 16 -18.93 -57.83 -65.67
N LEU A 17 -20.26 -57.71 -65.70
CA LEU A 17 -21.02 -56.89 -64.73
C LEU A 17 -20.82 -57.31 -63.27
N LEU A 18 -20.42 -58.57 -63.01
CA LEU A 18 -20.12 -59.06 -61.65
C LEU A 18 -18.62 -59.00 -61.32
N ILE A 19 -17.75 -59.23 -62.30
CA ILE A 19 -16.29 -59.26 -62.09
C ILE A 19 -15.72 -57.87 -61.85
N VAL A 20 -16.18 -56.86 -62.60
CA VAL A 20 -15.69 -55.48 -62.48
C VAL A 20 -15.94 -54.88 -61.07
N PRO A 21 -17.16 -54.92 -60.50
CA PRO A 21 -17.38 -54.41 -59.14
C PRO A 21 -16.62 -55.23 -58.09
N LEU A 22 -16.48 -56.55 -58.27
CA LEU A 22 -15.72 -57.38 -57.33
C LEU A 22 -14.23 -56.97 -57.30
N LEU A 23 -13.62 -56.75 -58.47
CA LEU A 23 -12.26 -56.24 -58.57
C LEU A 23 -12.13 -54.83 -57.99
N ALA A 24 -13.10 -53.96 -58.23
CA ALA A 24 -13.12 -52.61 -57.65
C ALA A 24 -13.20 -52.65 -56.11
N THR A 25 -13.99 -53.57 -55.53
CA THR A 25 -14.05 -53.77 -54.08
C THR A 25 -12.72 -54.30 -53.52
N ILE A 26 -12.07 -55.24 -54.21
CA ILE A 26 -10.76 -55.77 -53.79
C ILE A 26 -9.70 -54.66 -53.83
N ILE A 27 -9.63 -53.90 -54.92
CA ILE A 27 -8.68 -52.78 -55.07
C ILE A 27 -8.94 -51.69 -54.03
N GLY A 28 -10.22 -51.35 -53.80
CA GLY A 28 -10.60 -50.39 -52.76
C GLY A 28 -10.26 -50.87 -51.34
N GLY A 29 -10.45 -52.17 -51.05
CA GLY A 29 -10.07 -52.78 -49.78
C GLY A 29 -8.56 -52.80 -49.56
N LEU A 30 -7.78 -53.10 -50.61
CA LEU A 30 -6.32 -53.03 -50.58
C LEU A 30 -5.83 -51.60 -50.34
N TRP A 31 -6.43 -50.61 -51.01
CA TRP A 31 -6.10 -49.20 -50.80
C TRP A 31 -6.44 -48.74 -49.37
N GLY A 32 -7.62 -49.09 -48.86
CA GLY A 32 -8.02 -48.77 -47.48
C GLY A 32 -7.11 -49.42 -46.44
N GLY A 33 -6.71 -50.69 -46.65
CA GLY A 33 -5.74 -51.38 -45.80
C GLY A 33 -4.35 -50.73 -45.83
N PHE A 34 -3.88 -50.34 -47.01
CA PHE A 34 -2.59 -49.65 -47.18
C PHE A 34 -2.58 -48.27 -46.50
N GLU A 35 -3.65 -47.48 -46.65
CA GLU A 35 -3.76 -46.16 -46.03
C GLU A 35 -3.71 -46.25 -44.50
N LEU A 36 -4.42 -47.21 -43.90
CA LEU A 36 -4.39 -47.46 -42.46
C LEU A 36 -2.98 -47.82 -41.98
N TYR A 37 -2.29 -48.71 -42.71
CA TYR A 37 -0.91 -49.09 -42.40
C TYR A 37 0.07 -47.92 -42.52
N SER A 38 -0.05 -47.12 -43.58
CA SER A 38 0.75 -45.91 -43.79
C SER A 38 0.52 -44.88 -42.70
N ARG A 39 -0.75 -44.65 -42.29
CA ARG A 39 -1.10 -43.78 -41.17
C ARG A 39 -0.48 -44.24 -39.87
N TYR A 40 -0.54 -45.55 -39.59
CA TYR A 40 0.08 -46.14 -38.40
C TYR A 40 1.59 -45.86 -38.37
N LEU A 41 2.32 -46.16 -39.45
CA LEU A 41 3.75 -45.88 -39.55
C LEU A 41 4.08 -44.38 -39.42
N SER A 42 3.24 -43.50 -39.97
CA SER A 42 3.43 -42.06 -39.85
C SER A 42 3.23 -41.57 -38.41
N MET A 43 2.34 -42.22 -37.67
CA MET A 43 2.05 -41.92 -36.28
C MET A 43 3.17 -42.44 -35.37
N GLU A 44 3.65 -43.65 -35.62
CA GLU A 44 4.81 -44.24 -34.95
C GLU A 44 6.04 -43.33 -35.11
N LYS A 45 6.35 -42.90 -36.34
CA LYS A 45 7.44 -41.94 -36.60
C LYS A 45 7.27 -40.61 -35.87
N LYS A 46 6.04 -40.10 -35.74
CA LYS A 46 5.77 -38.85 -35.00
C LYS A 46 5.94 -39.03 -33.49
N ILE A 47 5.59 -40.20 -32.97
CA ILE A 47 5.77 -40.55 -31.55
C ILE A 47 7.26 -40.73 -31.25
N ASP A 48 7.98 -41.47 -32.10
CA ASP A 48 9.42 -41.72 -31.92
C ASP A 48 10.26 -40.45 -32.07
N ALA A 49 9.84 -39.52 -32.93
CA ALA A 49 10.49 -38.22 -33.10
C ALA A 49 10.12 -37.20 -32.00
N TYR A 50 9.19 -37.52 -31.10
CA TYR A 50 8.79 -36.61 -30.04
C TYR A 50 9.85 -36.55 -28.94
N ILE A 51 10.41 -35.36 -28.75
CA ILE A 51 11.28 -35.03 -27.62
C ILE A 51 10.49 -34.10 -26.70
N ALA A 52 10.36 -34.48 -25.43
CA ALA A 52 9.70 -33.64 -24.45
C ALA A 52 10.41 -32.27 -24.36
N PRO A 53 9.67 -31.15 -24.35
CA PRO A 53 10.27 -29.82 -24.24
C PRO A 53 11.00 -29.68 -22.90
N ASP A 54 12.18 -29.04 -22.90
CA ASP A 54 12.93 -28.75 -21.68
C ASP A 54 12.23 -27.67 -20.85
N LEU A 55 11.77 -28.05 -19.65
CA LEU A 55 11.07 -27.16 -18.72
C LEU A 55 12.01 -26.52 -17.68
N SER A 56 13.29 -26.86 -17.67
CA SER A 56 14.27 -26.41 -16.65
C SER A 56 14.37 -24.88 -16.55
N GLY A 57 14.09 -24.16 -17.65
CA GLY A 57 14.05 -22.70 -17.67
C GLY A 57 12.87 -22.09 -16.90
N PHE A 58 11.73 -22.78 -16.86
CA PHE A 58 10.56 -22.37 -16.08
C PHE A 58 10.77 -22.68 -14.59
N ASP A 59 11.33 -23.84 -14.27
CA ASP A 59 11.60 -24.24 -12.89
C ASP A 59 12.52 -23.23 -12.19
N LYS A 60 13.61 -22.82 -12.85
CA LYS A 60 14.53 -21.79 -12.33
C LYS A 60 13.85 -20.45 -12.09
N ARG A 61 12.98 -20.01 -13.00
CA ARG A 61 12.22 -18.76 -12.84
C ARG A 61 11.23 -18.86 -11.68
N LEU A 62 10.57 -20.00 -11.54
CA LEU A 62 9.62 -20.24 -10.47
C LEU A 62 10.31 -20.27 -9.09
N GLU A 63 11.50 -20.87 -9.03
CA GLU A 63 12.34 -20.89 -7.82
C GLU A 63 12.83 -19.50 -7.43
N LEU A 64 13.29 -18.70 -8.39
CA LEU A 64 13.66 -17.30 -8.14
C LEU A 64 12.47 -16.49 -7.62
N ILE A 65 11.31 -16.60 -8.28
CA ILE A 65 10.08 -15.91 -7.84
C ILE A 65 9.68 -16.33 -6.42
N LYS A 66 9.74 -17.62 -6.09
CA LYS A 66 9.47 -18.09 -4.72
C LYS A 66 10.41 -17.45 -3.71
N THR A 67 11.71 -17.41 -4.03
CA THR A 67 12.74 -16.82 -3.17
C THR A 67 12.48 -15.32 -2.95
N GLU A 68 12.18 -14.57 -4.01
CA GLU A 68 11.84 -13.15 -3.92
C GLU A 68 10.55 -12.92 -3.11
N MET A 69 9.52 -13.76 -3.31
CA MET A 69 8.28 -13.67 -2.54
C MET A 69 8.48 -13.95 -1.05
N ASP A 70 9.33 -14.91 -0.68
CA ASP A 70 9.65 -15.20 0.71
C ASP A 70 10.42 -14.04 1.37
N ALA A 71 11.36 -13.42 0.63
CA ALA A 71 12.06 -12.23 1.09
C ALA A 71 11.09 -11.05 1.30
N ILE A 72 10.23 -10.77 0.32
CA ILE A 72 9.20 -9.71 0.42
C ILE A 72 8.27 -9.98 1.61
N ARG A 73 7.86 -11.23 1.82
CA ARG A 73 6.99 -11.57 2.96
C ARG A 73 7.68 -11.31 4.30
N SER A 74 8.98 -11.62 4.39
CA SER A 74 9.78 -11.31 5.58
C SER A 74 9.86 -9.80 5.82
N GLU A 75 10.12 -9.02 4.78
CA GLU A 75 10.16 -7.54 4.87
C GLU A 75 8.82 -6.96 5.29
N VAL A 76 7.70 -7.43 4.73
CA VAL A 76 6.37 -6.98 5.11
C VAL A 76 6.06 -7.28 6.58
N ASN A 77 6.46 -8.44 7.08
CA ASN A 77 6.30 -8.77 8.50
C ASN A 77 7.13 -7.84 9.39
N LEU A 78 8.39 -7.59 9.03
CA LEU A 78 9.25 -6.63 9.75
C LEU A 78 8.63 -5.23 9.78
N VAL A 79 8.13 -4.75 8.64
CA VAL A 79 7.45 -3.44 8.57
C VAL A 79 6.20 -3.42 9.44
N ALA A 80 5.41 -4.50 9.47
CA ALA A 80 4.23 -4.60 10.31
C ALA A 80 4.57 -4.57 11.81
N ASP A 81 5.65 -5.25 12.21
CA ASP A 81 6.13 -5.25 13.58
C ASP A 81 6.64 -3.87 14.01
N VAL A 82 7.46 -3.23 13.17
CA VAL A 82 7.95 -1.85 13.42
C VAL A 82 6.78 -0.87 13.50
N ALA A 83 5.78 -0.99 12.60
CA ALA A 83 4.60 -0.14 12.64
C ALA A 83 3.78 -0.35 13.93
N LYS A 84 3.70 -1.59 14.43
CA LYS A 84 3.02 -1.91 15.68
C LYS A 84 3.75 -1.35 16.90
N GLU A 85 5.08 -1.43 16.91
CA GLU A 85 5.93 -0.85 17.96
C GLU A 85 5.81 0.68 17.97
N LEU A 86 6.01 1.33 16.82
CA LEU A 86 5.84 2.78 16.67
C LEU A 86 4.45 3.25 17.11
N LYS A 87 3.40 2.51 16.76
CA LYS A 87 2.04 2.81 17.20
C LYS A 87 1.91 2.79 18.73
N ASN A 88 2.53 1.82 19.39
CA ASN A 88 2.47 1.71 20.85
C ASN A 88 3.26 2.82 21.53
N ASP A 89 4.45 3.13 21.01
CA ASP A 89 5.31 4.20 21.51
C ASP A 89 4.64 5.57 21.35
N LEU A 90 4.10 5.87 20.17
CA LEU A 90 3.33 7.08 19.91
C LEU A 90 2.14 7.21 20.87
N ARG A 91 1.45 6.11 21.18
CA ARG A 91 0.35 6.14 22.17
C ARG A 91 0.86 6.47 23.57
N GLY A 92 2.05 6.00 23.93
CA GLY A 92 2.71 6.34 25.19
C GLY A 92 3.14 7.82 25.23
N ASP A 93 3.71 8.31 24.14
CA ASP A 93 4.14 9.70 23.99
C ASP A 93 2.97 10.67 24.03
N VAL A 94 1.86 10.37 23.33
CA VAL A 94 0.65 11.19 23.37
C VAL A 94 0.15 11.34 24.80
N ARG A 95 0.08 10.26 25.58
CA ARG A 95 -0.34 10.33 27.00
C ARG A 95 0.62 11.15 27.86
N ARG A 96 1.93 11.07 27.59
CA ARG A 96 2.92 11.90 28.28
C ARG A 96 2.74 13.37 27.93
N ILE A 97 2.54 13.68 26.66
CA ILE A 97 2.29 15.04 26.17
C ILE A 97 1.00 15.60 26.77
N GLU A 98 -0.09 14.81 26.81
CA GLU A 98 -1.34 15.20 27.47
C GLU A 98 -1.09 15.66 28.91
N LYS A 99 -0.33 14.86 29.68
CA LYS A 99 0.02 15.23 31.06
C LYS A 99 0.86 16.50 31.15
N ILE A 100 1.87 16.64 30.29
CA ILE A 100 2.72 17.84 30.27
C ILE A 100 1.90 19.09 29.91
N VAL A 101 0.97 18.97 28.97
CA VAL A 101 0.07 20.06 28.59
C VAL A 101 -0.84 20.40 29.76
N GLU A 102 -1.44 19.42 30.43
CA GLU A 102 -2.26 19.64 31.62
C GLU A 102 -1.48 20.34 32.75
N ASP A 103 -0.27 19.86 33.06
CA ASP A 103 0.62 20.47 34.05
C ASP A 103 0.99 21.90 33.65
N THR A 104 1.24 22.15 32.36
CA THR A 104 1.55 23.49 31.83
C THR A 104 0.35 24.42 31.93
N GLU A 105 -0.86 23.95 31.59
CA GLU A 105 -2.09 24.73 31.73
C GLU A 105 -2.38 25.08 33.19
N GLN A 106 -2.17 24.14 34.11
CA GLN A 106 -2.32 24.39 35.54
C GLN A 106 -1.31 25.43 36.03
N ARG A 107 -0.04 25.31 35.62
CA ARG A 107 0.98 26.31 35.93
C ARG A 107 0.61 27.69 35.40
N VAL A 108 0.23 27.82 34.14
CA VAL A 108 -0.18 29.11 33.56
C VAL A 108 -1.39 29.70 34.30
N LYS A 109 -2.38 28.88 34.68
CA LYS A 109 -3.51 29.34 35.48
C LYS A 109 -3.09 29.83 36.87
N ASN A 110 -2.17 29.14 37.52
CA ASN A 110 -1.66 29.53 38.83
C ASN A 110 -0.82 30.81 38.74
N ASP A 111 0.15 30.85 37.81
CA ASP A 111 0.99 32.01 37.54
C ASP A 111 0.13 33.23 37.19
N SER A 112 -0.94 33.06 36.40
CA SER A 112 -1.87 34.15 36.07
C SER A 112 -2.66 34.65 37.28
N ARG A 113 -3.01 33.78 38.24
CA ARG A 113 -3.70 34.19 39.47
C ARG A 113 -2.76 34.92 40.41
N GLU A 114 -1.57 34.37 40.60
CA GLU A 114 -0.51 34.99 41.41
C GLU A 114 -0.16 36.38 40.85
N PHE A 115 0.04 36.48 39.53
CA PHE A 115 0.31 37.75 38.88
C PHE A 115 -0.82 38.77 39.06
N GLN A 116 -2.09 38.34 39.05
CA GLN A 116 -3.22 39.23 39.34
C GLN A 116 -3.17 39.77 40.78
N THR A 117 -2.89 38.90 41.75
CA THR A 117 -2.77 39.30 43.17
C THR A 117 -1.56 40.22 43.41
N ASP A 118 -0.42 39.92 42.78
CA ASP A 118 0.77 40.75 42.86
C ASP A 118 0.51 42.14 42.24
N LEU A 119 -0.21 42.18 41.12
CA LEU A 119 -0.58 43.43 40.46
C LEU A 119 -1.54 44.26 41.31
N GLU A 120 -2.54 43.63 41.93
CA GLU A 120 -3.46 44.28 42.87
C GLU A 120 -2.68 44.87 44.06
N THR A 121 -1.80 44.08 44.66
CA THR A 121 -0.95 44.53 45.78
C THR A 121 -0.03 45.69 45.38
N ALA A 122 0.54 45.64 44.17
CA ALA A 122 1.37 46.72 43.66
C ALA A 122 0.57 48.00 43.41
N ILE A 123 -0.65 47.89 42.87
CA ILE A 123 -1.55 49.03 42.68
C ILE A 123 -1.93 49.65 44.03
N ASP A 124 -2.32 48.85 45.01
CA ASP A 124 -2.65 49.33 46.36
C ASP A 124 -1.48 50.06 47.02
N GLY A 125 -0.25 49.53 46.85
CA GLY A 125 0.98 50.18 47.31
C GLY A 125 1.19 51.54 46.65
N ILE A 126 1.04 51.62 45.32
CA ILE A 126 1.15 52.88 44.57
C ILE A 126 0.08 53.88 45.01
N GLU A 127 -1.17 53.46 45.19
CA GLU A 127 -2.24 54.33 45.65
C GLU A 127 -1.95 54.93 47.03
N LYS A 128 -1.42 54.12 47.95
CA LYS A 128 -1.04 54.58 49.28
C LYS A 128 0.11 55.58 49.22
N ASP A 129 1.17 55.28 48.46
CA ASP A 129 2.31 56.17 48.29
C ASP A 129 1.90 57.51 47.66
N MET A 130 0.97 57.49 46.71
CA MET A 130 0.41 58.69 46.10
C MET A 130 -0.36 59.56 47.10
N LYS A 131 -1.19 58.96 47.96
CA LYS A 131 -1.89 59.69 49.04
C LYS A 131 -0.90 60.31 50.02
N GLU A 132 0.12 59.57 50.45
CA GLU A 132 1.16 60.11 51.33
C GLU A 132 1.94 61.27 50.67
N LEU A 133 2.18 61.18 49.36
CA LEU A 133 2.83 62.25 48.61
C LEU A 133 1.93 63.50 48.53
N GLU A 134 0.63 63.32 48.26
CA GLU A 134 -0.37 64.40 48.21
C GLU A 134 -0.45 65.14 49.55
N GLU A 135 -0.58 64.41 50.67
CA GLU A 135 -0.58 65.00 52.03
C GLU A 135 0.71 65.79 52.32
N LYS A 136 1.88 65.25 51.95
CA LYS A 136 3.17 65.95 52.13
C LYS A 136 3.22 67.24 51.30
N ILE A 137 2.73 67.21 50.07
CA ILE A 137 2.65 68.40 49.19
C ILE A 137 1.71 69.44 49.80
N GLU A 138 0.51 69.06 50.23
CA GLU A 138 -0.44 69.96 50.87
C GLU A 138 0.13 70.62 52.13
N LEU A 139 0.84 69.85 52.96
CA LEU A 139 1.53 70.37 54.15
C LEU A 139 2.63 71.38 53.79
N GLN A 140 3.41 71.11 52.74
CA GLN A 140 4.44 72.05 52.26
C GLN A 140 3.81 73.34 51.71
N ILE A 141 2.74 73.23 50.92
CA ILE A 141 2.00 74.38 50.39
C ILE A 141 1.42 75.21 51.54
N ASN A 142 0.74 74.57 52.51
CA ASN A 142 0.19 75.25 53.67
C ASN A 142 1.27 75.94 54.50
N LYS A 143 2.43 75.31 54.71
CA LYS A 143 3.58 75.94 55.39
C LYS A 143 4.12 77.14 54.61
N ALA A 144 4.20 77.06 53.28
CA ALA A 144 4.67 78.15 52.43
C ALA A 144 3.67 79.33 52.39
N LEU A 145 2.36 79.05 52.33
CA LEU A 145 1.30 80.06 52.34
C LEU A 145 1.16 80.76 53.70
N ASN A 146 1.28 80.01 54.80
CA ASN A 146 1.17 80.53 56.16
C ASN A 146 2.52 81.02 56.73
N ASN A 147 3.58 81.07 55.91
CA ASN A 147 4.88 81.54 56.35
C ASN A 147 4.83 83.06 56.65
N PRO A 148 5.13 83.50 57.89
CA PRO A 148 5.11 84.92 58.26
C PRO A 148 6.08 85.78 57.45
N LEU A 149 7.15 85.22 56.87
CA LEU A 149 8.08 85.95 55.99
C LEU A 149 7.47 86.29 54.61
N ASN A 150 6.44 85.57 54.18
CA ASN A 150 5.81 85.77 52.86
C ASN A 150 4.83 86.96 52.86
N LYS A 151 4.18 87.26 54.00
CA LYS A 151 3.35 88.45 54.19
C LYS A 151 4.14 89.74 54.36
N VAL A 152 5.43 89.66 54.68
CA VAL A 152 6.31 90.83 54.88
C VAL A 152 6.94 91.30 53.55
N MET A 153 7.05 90.42 52.54
CA MET A 153 7.56 90.79 51.21
C MET A 153 6.50 91.33 50.23
N THR A 154 5.21 91.28 50.57
CA THR A 154 4.10 91.73 49.71
C THR A 154 3.56 93.14 50.07
N LYS A 155 4.36 93.97 50.76
CA LYS A 155 4.08 95.41 50.96
C LYS A 155 5.05 96.29 50.21
#